data_AF-R4TY39-F1
#
_entry.id   AF-R4TY39-F1
#
_cell.length_a   1.000
_cell.length_b   1.000
_cell.length_c   1.000
_cell.angle_alpha   90.00
_cell.angle_beta   90.00
_cell.angle_gamma   90.00
#
_symmetry.space_group_name_H-M   'P 1'
#
loop_
_entity.id
_entity.type
_entity.pdbx_description
1 polymer ?
#
loop_
_entity_poly.entity_id
_entity_poly.type
_entity_poly.pdbx_seq_one_letter_code
_entity_poly.pdbx_strand_id
1 'polypeptide(L)'
;GVGVYYDENGNIPIPKAVKVALERFVQNSKPFSYRAQNGTANYTEAVKKLILGEELYSEKSKVCCTVQSLAGTGALMLAANFLHKITPNSTVYVSNPTWGNHKTIFGLAGFKIDEYPYYNDKTMSLDFDGMTEKLNSLEPKSIIVLHTCCHNP
;
A
#
# COMPACT_ATOMS: atom_id res chain seq x y z
N GLY A 1 -16.76 5.95 -11.21
CA GLY A 1 -15.98 5.45 -12.37
C GLY A 1 -14.73 4.76 -11.89
N VAL A 2 -13.89 4.24 -12.80
CA VAL A 2 -12.56 3.69 -12.43
C VAL A 2 -11.59 4.85 -12.23
N GLY A 3 -10.91 4.89 -11.08
CA GLY A 3 -9.91 5.91 -10.76
C GLY A 3 -8.59 5.65 -11.50
N VAL A 4 -8.48 6.18 -12.72
CA VAL A 4 -7.26 6.14 -13.54
C VAL A 4 -6.93 7.54 -14.03
N TYR A 5 -5.64 7.80 -14.26
CA TYR A 5 -5.17 9.05 -14.81
C TYR A 5 -5.40 9.09 -16.32
N TYR A 6 -6.01 10.18 -16.80
CA TYR A 6 -6.25 10.46 -18.20
C TYR A 6 -5.52 11.75 -18.62
N ASP A 7 -5.06 11.82 -19.87
CA ASP A 7 -4.56 13.05 -20.48
C ASP A 7 -5.71 14.00 -20.89
N GLU A 8 -5.36 15.18 -21.41
CA GLU A 8 -6.33 16.19 -21.88
C GLU A 8 -7.29 15.70 -22.98
N ASN A 9 -6.97 14.58 -23.65
CA ASN A 9 -7.77 13.98 -24.70
C ASN A 9 -8.59 12.78 -24.19
N GLY A 10 -8.55 12.49 -22.88
CA GLY A 10 -9.26 11.36 -22.29
C GLY A 10 -8.60 9.99 -22.51
N ASN A 11 -7.32 9.95 -22.89
CA ASN A 11 -6.58 8.69 -23.06
C ASN A 11 -5.75 8.36 -21.81
N ILE A 12 -5.45 7.08 -21.59
CA ILE A 12 -4.49 6.66 -20.55
C ILE A 12 -3.07 6.80 -21.11
N PRO A 13 -2.24 7.72 -20.61
CA PRO A 13 -0.92 7.95 -21.17
C PRO A 13 0.09 6.90 -20.70
N ILE A 14 1.05 6.57 -21.56
CA ILE A 14 2.25 5.82 -21.19
C ILE A 14 3.37 6.81 -20.87
N PRO A 15 3.88 6.88 -19.62
CA PRO A 15 4.94 7.82 -19.27
C PRO A 15 6.19 7.62 -20.12
N LYS A 16 6.88 8.72 -20.49
CA LYS A 16 8.10 8.67 -21.32
C LYS A 16 9.17 7.73 -20.77
N ALA A 17 9.39 7.75 -19.44
CA ALA A 17 10.34 6.86 -18.78
C ALA A 17 9.99 5.37 -18.96
N VAL A 18 8.70 5.03 -18.95
CA VAL A 18 8.22 3.65 -19.18
C VAL A 18 8.48 3.22 -20.62
N LYS A 19 8.23 4.10 -21.61
CA LYS A 19 8.53 3.81 -23.02
C LYS A 19 10.02 3.50 -23.23
N VAL A 20 10.91 4.35 -22.70
CA VAL A 20 12.37 4.15 -22.78
C VAL A 20 12.80 2.85 -22.09
N ALA A 21 12.23 2.54 -20.92
CA ALA A 21 12.53 1.29 -20.22
C ALA A 21 12.09 0.05 -21.03
N LEU A 22 10.93 0.11 -21.70
CA LEU A 22 10.40 -0.97 -22.52
C LEU A 22 11.27 -1.21 -23.77
N GLU A 23 11.70 -0.14 -24.45
CA GLU A 23 12.61 -0.24 -25.61
C GLU A 23 13.93 -0.91 -25.22
N ARG A 24 14.54 -0.47 -24.10
CA ARG A 24 15.75 -1.10 -23.55
C ARG A 24 15.52 -2.55 -23.18
N PHE A 25 14.37 -2.87 -22.60
CA PHE A 25 14.01 -4.23 -22.22
C PHE A 25 13.94 -5.15 -23.45
N VAL A 26 13.23 -4.74 -24.50
CA VAL A 26 13.10 -5.53 -25.74
C VAL A 26 14.47 -5.81 -26.36
N GLN A 27 15.33 -4.79 -26.47
CA GLN A 27 16.66 -4.92 -27.06
C GLN A 27 17.61 -5.83 -26.27
N ASN A 28 17.45 -5.93 -24.94
CA ASN A 28 18.40 -6.61 -24.05
C ASN A 28 17.79 -7.83 -23.32
N SER A 29 16.58 -8.23 -23.70
CA SER A 29 15.86 -9.28 -22.98
C SER A 29 16.56 -10.64 -23.06
N LYS A 30 16.50 -11.36 -21.95
CA LYS A 30 16.94 -12.76 -21.82
C LYS A 30 15.71 -13.66 -21.68
N PRO A 31 15.84 -14.98 -21.90
CA PRO A 31 14.74 -15.92 -21.67
C PRO A 31 14.12 -15.76 -20.28
N PHE A 32 12.81 -15.93 -20.21
CA PHE A 32 12.05 -15.80 -18.97
C PHE A 32 12.13 -17.09 -18.15
N SER A 33 12.59 -16.98 -16.90
CA SER A 33 12.54 -18.06 -15.91
C SER A 33 11.70 -17.64 -14.70
N TYR A 34 11.46 -18.59 -13.80
CA TYR A 34 10.95 -18.26 -12.48
C TYR A 34 11.84 -17.24 -11.79
N ARG A 35 11.20 -16.33 -11.05
CA ARG A 35 11.86 -15.36 -10.16
C ARG A 35 11.96 -15.95 -8.76
N ALA A 36 12.84 -15.38 -7.94
CA ALA A 36 12.86 -15.70 -6.52
C ALA A 36 11.51 -15.36 -5.87
N GLN A 37 11.15 -16.08 -4.81
CA GLN A 37 9.87 -15.93 -4.12
C GLN A 37 9.64 -14.51 -3.59
N ASN A 38 10.71 -13.82 -3.18
CA ASN A 38 10.67 -12.43 -2.72
C ASN A 38 10.73 -11.39 -3.87
N GLY A 39 10.86 -11.84 -5.13
CA GLY A 39 10.89 -10.98 -6.31
C GLY A 39 12.27 -10.78 -6.92
N THR A 40 12.36 -9.80 -7.82
CA THR A 40 13.64 -9.40 -8.43
C THR A 40 14.43 -8.49 -7.48
N ALA A 41 15.65 -8.88 -7.11
CA ALA A 41 16.47 -8.15 -6.13
C ALA A 41 16.63 -6.65 -6.44
N ASN A 42 16.96 -6.29 -7.69
CA ASN A 42 17.08 -4.89 -8.10
C ASN A 42 15.75 -4.12 -7.99
N TYR A 43 14.61 -4.79 -8.22
CA TYR A 43 13.29 -4.18 -8.07
C TYR A 43 12.97 -3.93 -6.61
N THR A 44 13.12 -4.93 -5.75
CA THR A 44 12.85 -4.80 -4.31
C THR A 44 13.75 -3.74 -3.66
N GLU A 45 15.01 -3.66 -4.11
CA GLU A 45 15.96 -2.66 -3.60
C GLU A 45 15.61 -1.25 -4.06
N ALA A 46 15.26 -1.07 -5.34
CA ALA A 46 14.81 0.21 -5.87
C ALA A 46 13.52 0.70 -5.18
N VAL A 47 12.55 -0.19 -4.95
CA VAL A 47 11.30 0.13 -4.23
C VAL A 47 11.59 0.50 -2.78
N LYS A 48 12.44 -0.27 -2.08
CA LYS A 48 12.83 0.04 -0.70
C LYS A 48 13.45 1.43 -0.59
N LYS A 49 14.40 1.75 -1.48
CA LYS A 49 15.05 3.06 -1.51
C LYS A 49 14.07 4.18 -1.84
N LEU A 50 13.15 3.96 -2.80
CA LEU A 50 12.11 4.94 -3.16
C LEU A 50 11.20 5.27 -1.98
N ILE A 51 10.75 4.26 -1.23
CA ILE A 51 9.78 4.43 -0.13
C ILE A 51 10.44 5.03 1.11
N LEU A 52 11.67 4.62 1.44
CA LEU A 52 12.38 5.14 2.62
C LEU A 52 12.98 6.53 2.38
N GLY A 53 13.32 6.88 1.13
CA GLY A 53 14.17 8.04 0.87
C GLY A 53 15.61 7.83 1.36
N GLU A 54 16.52 8.73 1.00
CA GLU A 54 17.97 8.54 1.23
C GLU A 54 18.34 8.39 2.72
N GLU A 55 17.73 9.20 3.59
CA GLU A 55 18.03 9.25 5.03
C GLU A 55 17.63 7.95 5.72
N LEU A 56 16.34 7.59 5.69
CA LEU A 56 15.86 6.36 6.34
C LEU A 56 16.41 5.10 5.66
N TYR A 57 16.70 5.14 4.36
CA TYR A 57 17.34 4.01 3.69
C TYR A 57 18.73 3.72 4.29
N SER A 58 19.53 4.76 4.51
CA SER A 58 20.87 4.63 5.10
C SER A 58 20.81 4.03 6.51
N GLU A 59 19.81 4.41 7.30
CA GLU A 59 19.65 3.94 8.68
C GLU A 59 18.95 2.57 8.81
N LYS A 60 17.91 2.33 8.00
CA LYS A 60 16.93 1.25 8.22
C LYS A 60 16.94 0.17 7.16
N SER A 61 17.73 0.30 6.09
CA SER A 61 17.76 -0.69 4.98
C SER A 61 18.00 -2.13 5.45
N LYS A 62 18.82 -2.32 6.49
CA LYS A 62 19.18 -3.64 7.05
C LYS A 62 18.06 -4.29 7.85
N VAL A 63 17.10 -3.53 8.36
CA VAL A 63 15.96 -4.03 9.14
C VAL A 63 14.64 -3.96 8.36
N CYS A 64 14.67 -3.44 7.13
CA CYS A 64 13.53 -3.37 6.23
C CYS A 64 13.51 -4.56 5.27
N CYS A 65 12.48 -5.40 5.39
CA CYS A 65 12.20 -6.47 4.43
C CYS A 65 11.28 -5.96 3.32
N THR A 66 11.59 -6.30 2.06
CA THR A 66 10.76 -5.94 0.90
C THR A 66 10.52 -7.17 0.05
N VAL A 67 9.26 -7.44 -0.25
CA VAL A 67 8.81 -8.55 -1.09
C VAL A 67 8.00 -7.98 -2.24
N GLN A 68 8.33 -8.39 -3.46
CA GLN A 68 7.55 -8.04 -4.65
C GLN A 68 6.17 -8.72 -4.60
N SER A 69 5.11 -7.95 -4.85
CA SER A 69 3.73 -8.43 -4.84
C SER A 69 3.00 -8.09 -6.14
N LEU A 70 1.76 -8.59 -6.27
CA LEU A 70 0.84 -8.24 -7.36
C LEU A 70 0.20 -6.88 -7.07
N ALA A 71 0.93 -5.80 -7.38
CA ALA A 71 0.52 -4.42 -7.13
C ALA A 71 0.12 -4.18 -5.65
N GLY A 72 -0.58 -3.08 -5.37
CA GLY A 72 -1.00 -2.72 -4.01
C GLY A 72 -1.95 -3.75 -3.38
N THR A 73 -2.89 -4.29 -4.14
CA THR A 73 -3.85 -5.29 -3.65
C THR A 73 -3.15 -6.57 -3.18
N GLY A 74 -2.23 -7.11 -3.97
CA GLY A 74 -1.44 -8.27 -3.57
C GLY A 74 -0.52 -7.98 -2.39
N ALA A 75 0.01 -6.75 -2.28
CA ALA A 75 0.79 -6.34 -1.10
C ALA A 75 -0.04 -6.41 0.18
N LEU A 76 -1.26 -5.85 0.15
CA LEU A 76 -2.19 -5.86 1.27
C LEU A 76 -2.64 -7.28 1.64
N MET A 77 -2.91 -8.14 0.65
CA MET A 77 -3.25 -9.54 0.91
C MET A 77 -2.12 -10.31 1.60
N LEU A 78 -0.87 -10.13 1.16
CA LEU A 78 0.30 -10.74 1.81
C LEU A 78 0.46 -10.21 3.24
N ALA A 79 0.34 -8.90 3.44
CA ALA A 79 0.44 -8.27 4.75
C ALA A 79 -0.67 -8.75 5.70
N ALA A 80 -1.92 -8.81 5.24
CA ALA A 80 -3.05 -9.29 6.03
C ALA A 80 -2.84 -10.75 6.48
N ASN A 81 -2.45 -11.64 5.57
CA ASN A 81 -2.19 -13.04 5.91
C ASN A 81 -0.98 -13.19 6.86
N PHE A 82 0.07 -12.38 6.68
CA PHE A 82 1.21 -12.38 7.58
C PHE A 82 0.84 -11.90 8.98
N LEU A 83 0.13 -10.79 9.09
CA LEU A 83 -0.34 -10.24 10.36
C LEU A 83 -1.30 -11.22 11.06
N HIS A 84 -2.20 -11.87 10.33
CA HIS A 84 -3.17 -12.79 10.94
C HIS A 84 -2.47 -13.99 11.60
N LYS A 85 -1.35 -14.46 11.05
CA LYS A 85 -0.54 -15.52 11.68
C LYS A 85 0.09 -15.09 13.01
N ILE A 86 0.33 -13.80 13.21
CA ILE A 86 1.06 -13.26 14.37
C ILE A 86 0.09 -12.73 15.43
N THR A 87 -0.98 -12.07 14.98
CA THR A 87 -1.96 -11.40 15.83
C THR A 87 -3.40 -11.70 15.38
N PRO A 88 -3.83 -12.98 15.40
CA PRO A 88 -5.13 -13.39 14.83
C PRO A 88 -6.33 -12.71 15.49
N ASN A 89 -6.18 -12.27 16.75
CA ASN A 89 -7.23 -11.64 17.55
C ASN A 89 -7.24 -10.11 17.46
N SER A 90 -6.34 -9.49 16.70
CA SER A 90 -6.32 -8.04 16.54
C SER A 90 -7.53 -7.55 15.75
N THR A 91 -7.94 -6.31 16.02
CA THR A 91 -8.89 -5.60 15.16
C THR A 91 -8.12 -4.74 14.17
N VAL A 92 -8.56 -4.75 12.91
CA VAL A 92 -8.07 -3.87 11.85
C VAL A 92 -8.94 -2.62 11.81
N TYR A 93 -8.33 -1.46 11.91
CA TYR A 93 -8.98 -0.16 11.85
C TYR A 93 -8.67 0.52 10.52
N VAL A 94 -9.73 0.94 9.82
CA VAL A 94 -9.63 1.68 8.56
C VAL A 94 -10.27 3.06 8.72
N SER A 95 -9.89 4.02 7.88
CA SER A 95 -10.52 5.35 7.89
C SER A 95 -12.00 5.25 7.53
N ASN A 96 -12.81 6.18 8.07
CA ASN A 96 -14.17 6.41 7.59
C ASN A 96 -14.22 7.73 6.79
N PRO A 97 -14.43 7.69 5.45
CA PRO A 97 -14.44 6.52 4.57
C PRO A 97 -13.03 6.01 4.21
N THR A 98 -12.96 4.94 3.42
CA THR A 98 -11.71 4.34 2.91
C THR A 98 -11.94 3.64 1.57
N TRP A 99 -10.85 3.15 0.96
CA TRP A 99 -10.93 2.31 -0.22
C TRP A 99 -11.65 1.00 0.12
N GLY A 100 -12.80 0.76 -0.51
CA GLY A 100 -13.71 -0.33 -0.11
C GLY A 100 -13.06 -1.72 0.00
N ASN A 101 -12.05 -2.00 -0.84
CA ASN A 101 -11.34 -3.27 -0.80
C ASN A 101 -10.51 -3.48 0.48
N HIS A 102 -10.19 -2.45 1.27
CA HIS A 102 -9.53 -2.65 2.56
C HIS A 102 -10.34 -3.59 3.45
N LYS A 103 -11.65 -3.34 3.59
CA LYS A 103 -12.52 -4.19 4.39
C LYS A 103 -12.58 -5.62 3.83
N THR A 104 -12.69 -5.77 2.52
CA THR A 104 -12.70 -7.10 1.89
C THR A 104 -11.39 -7.87 2.11
N ILE A 105 -10.23 -7.23 1.89
CA ILE A 105 -8.92 -7.89 1.97
C ILE A 105 -8.64 -8.36 3.39
N PHE A 106 -8.81 -7.49 4.39
CA PHE A 106 -8.54 -7.86 5.78
C PHE A 106 -9.60 -8.80 6.37
N GLY A 107 -10.86 -8.67 5.96
CA GLY A 107 -11.94 -9.59 6.34
C GLY A 107 -11.72 -11.00 5.81
N LEU A 108 -11.29 -11.15 4.55
CA LEU A 108 -10.94 -12.45 3.97
C LEU A 108 -9.74 -13.11 4.67
N ALA A 109 -8.84 -12.31 5.26
CA ALA A 109 -7.75 -12.83 6.08
C ALA A 109 -8.20 -13.25 7.49
N GLY A 110 -9.46 -13.03 7.88
CA GLY A 110 -10.02 -13.46 9.16
C GLY A 110 -10.05 -12.40 10.26
N PHE A 111 -9.80 -11.13 9.94
CA PHE A 111 -9.81 -10.06 10.95
C PHE A 111 -11.21 -9.50 11.21
N LYS A 112 -11.45 -9.09 12.47
CA LYS A 112 -12.48 -8.11 12.78
C LYS A 112 -12.04 -6.75 12.22
N ILE A 113 -12.98 -6.02 11.64
CA ILE A 113 -12.73 -4.71 11.05
C ILE A 113 -13.60 -3.68 11.77
N ASP A 114 -13.00 -2.54 12.09
CA ASP A 114 -13.67 -1.38 12.65
C ASP A 114 -13.12 -0.11 11.97
N GLU A 115 -13.69 1.04 12.29
CA GLU A 115 -13.35 2.31 11.67
C GLU A 115 -12.83 3.33 12.68
N TYR A 116 -12.07 4.31 12.18
CA TYR A 116 -11.72 5.51 12.92
C TYR A 116 -12.18 6.77 12.17
N PRO A 117 -12.57 7.85 12.89
CA PRO A 117 -12.99 9.11 12.27
C PRO A 117 -11.89 9.64 11.35
N TYR A 118 -12.26 10.11 10.16
CA TYR A 118 -11.30 10.65 9.21
C TYR A 118 -11.88 11.82 8.41
N TYR A 119 -12.89 11.61 7.57
CA TYR A 119 -13.48 12.71 6.81
C TYR A 119 -14.65 13.34 7.55
N ASN A 120 -14.69 14.67 7.61
CA ASN A 120 -15.78 15.44 8.20
C ASN A 120 -16.63 16.08 7.09
N ASP A 121 -17.85 15.59 6.90
CA ASP A 121 -18.78 16.09 5.86
C ASP A 121 -19.15 17.57 6.01
N LYS A 122 -19.10 18.12 7.23
CA LYS A 122 -19.45 19.53 7.47
C LYS A 122 -18.32 20.48 7.08
N THR A 123 -17.07 20.08 7.33
CA THR A 123 -15.90 20.92 7.06
C THR A 123 -15.19 20.54 5.76
N MET A 124 -15.57 19.41 5.15
CA MET A 124 -14.92 18.81 3.99
C MET A 124 -13.42 18.59 4.20
N SER A 125 -13.03 18.29 5.43
CA SER A 125 -11.63 18.19 5.86
C SER A 125 -11.43 17.01 6.82
N LEU A 126 -10.20 16.83 7.28
CA LEU A 126 -9.81 15.82 8.25
C LEU A 126 -10.43 16.14 9.63
N ASP A 127 -11.15 15.18 10.20
CA ASP A 127 -11.49 15.14 11.63
C ASP A 127 -10.28 14.66 12.44
N PHE A 128 -9.30 15.54 12.61
CA PHE A 128 -8.04 15.19 13.25
C PHE A 128 -8.21 14.86 14.74
N ASP A 129 -9.07 15.59 15.43
CA ASP A 129 -9.33 15.38 16.85
C ASP A 129 -10.03 14.02 17.07
N GLY A 130 -11.09 13.72 16.31
CA GLY A 130 -11.76 12.42 16.37
C GLY A 130 -10.86 11.27 15.95
N MET A 131 -10.02 11.46 14.93
CA MET A 131 -9.01 10.47 14.51
C MET A 131 -8.07 10.15 15.66
N THR A 132 -7.44 11.17 16.25
CA THR A 132 -6.42 10.98 17.30
C THR A 132 -7.01 10.45 18.59
N GLU A 133 -8.20 10.90 19.01
CA GLU A 133 -8.91 10.36 20.17
C GLU A 133 -9.17 8.86 20.01
N LYS A 134 -9.73 8.45 18.87
CA LYS A 134 -9.99 7.02 18.60
C LYS A 134 -8.69 6.22 18.59
N LEU A 135 -7.65 6.69 17.90
CA LEU A 135 -6.38 5.97 17.80
C LEU A 135 -5.68 5.82 19.16
N ASN A 136 -5.78 6.82 20.04
CA ASN A 136 -5.22 6.76 21.39
C ASN A 136 -5.99 5.80 22.32
N SER A 137 -7.26 5.51 22.02
CA SER A 137 -8.08 4.57 22.81
C SER A 137 -7.89 3.10 22.43
N LEU A 138 -7.13 2.81 21.37
CA LEU A 138 -7.03 1.45 20.83
C LEU A 138 -6.20 0.53 21.72
N GLU A 139 -6.65 -0.72 21.83
CA GLU A 139 -5.91 -1.77 22.53
C GLU A 139 -4.55 -2.05 21.86
N PRO A 140 -3.52 -2.43 22.63
CA PRO A 140 -2.24 -2.85 22.09
C PRO A 140 -2.40 -3.92 21.00
N LYS A 141 -1.54 -3.85 19.97
CA LYS A 141 -1.55 -4.73 18.79
C LYS A 141 -2.75 -4.53 17.84
N SER A 142 -3.55 -3.48 18.02
CA SER A 142 -4.48 -3.03 16.96
C SER A 142 -3.72 -2.72 15.66
N ILE A 143 -4.31 -3.08 14.52
CA ILE A 143 -3.71 -2.86 13.20
C ILE A 143 -4.41 -1.65 12.58
N ILE A 144 -3.65 -0.64 12.14
CA ILE A 144 -4.22 0.60 11.57
C ILE A 144 -3.81 0.69 10.10
N VAL A 145 -4.78 0.81 9.20
CA VAL A 145 -4.55 1.03 7.77
C VAL A 145 -4.55 2.53 7.48
N LEU A 146 -3.38 3.08 7.18
CA LEU A 146 -3.20 4.51 6.90
C LEU A 146 -2.92 4.74 5.42
N HIS A 147 -3.65 5.67 4.80
CA HIS A 147 -3.28 6.24 3.51
C HIS A 147 -2.18 7.28 3.78
N THR A 148 -1.01 7.11 3.17
CA THR A 148 0.12 8.04 3.37
C THR A 148 -0.15 9.41 2.76
N CYS A 149 -0.86 9.45 1.63
CA CYS A 149 -1.36 10.65 0.97
C CYS A 149 -2.49 10.24 -0.01
N CYS A 150 -3.10 11.23 -0.68
CA CYS A 150 -4.09 11.01 -1.75
C CYS A 150 -5.17 9.99 -1.34
N HIS A 151 -5.86 10.26 -0.22
CA HIS A 151 -6.91 9.40 0.32
C HIS A 151 -7.98 9.06 -0.75
N ASN A 152 -8.55 7.86 -0.68
CA ASN A 152 -9.37 7.27 -1.75
C ASN A 152 -10.47 6.35 -1.21
N PRO A 153 -11.73 6.67 -1.51
CA PRO A 153 -12.31 7.97 -1.19
C PRO A 153 -12.60 8.09 0.30
#